data_AF-A0A2E7L7U1-F1
#
_entry.id   AF-A0A2E7L7U1-F1
#
_cell.length_a   1.000
_cell.length_b   1.000
_cell.length_c   1.000
_cell.angle_alpha   90.00
_cell.angle_beta   90.00
_cell.angle_gamma   90.00
#
_symmetry.space_group_name_H-M   'P 1'
#
loop_
_entity.id
_entity.type
_entity.pdbx_description
1 polymer ?
#
loop_
_entity_poly.entity_id
_entity_poly.type
_entity_poly.pdbx_seq_one_letter_code
_entity_poly.pdbx_strand_id
1 'polypeptide(L)'
;MRFRFRLVRASEEAPSGRRHNGTADEKSLQLGSESWDLVDLAAVEQDGARLLLLLQPSQQPPLTITISISKIDPSDLKHHLDVQRTRLRAEHARAQLTTPQERARFRQIVCPACDVTVDLTPFPETPQMLCPCCETLVTIQSNVVPPENEADFRLCETCGMFSRPRHFRSFYFYYLVVHSGIHTHRSKRCRGCMRSASWKMLAGNFFFVIGVIPALIQLTRAYRKERDAGVYRGLESANQWARRGKLTKAIEGYHEILQRVPCAAGIYYNLGMALYKQHDLAHAASVLELALNDCANYTPACQLLEQCYRQSGDVEKLETLQSH
;
A
#
# COMPACT_ATOMS: atom_id res chain seq x y z
N MET A 1 -13.15 -16.60 12.36
CA MET A 1 -14.03 -16.14 11.27
C MET A 1 -14.49 -17.29 10.36
N ARG A 2 -15.79 -17.37 10.02
CA ARG A 2 -16.32 -18.38 9.06
C ARG A 2 -16.70 -17.71 7.74
N PHE A 3 -16.40 -18.33 6.61
CA PHE A 3 -16.67 -17.78 5.29
C PHE A 3 -16.98 -18.84 4.23
N ARG A 4 -17.44 -18.40 3.05
CA ARG A 4 -17.68 -19.26 1.89
C ARG A 4 -16.78 -18.81 0.76
N PHE A 5 -16.10 -19.75 0.11
CA PHE A 5 -15.21 -19.43 -0.99
C PHE A 5 -15.37 -20.36 -2.19
N ARG A 6 -14.80 -19.96 -3.33
CA ARG A 6 -14.53 -20.81 -4.49
C ARG A 6 -13.05 -20.72 -4.82
N LEU A 7 -12.45 -21.79 -5.28
CA LEU A 7 -11.08 -21.76 -5.81
C LEU A 7 -11.10 -21.08 -7.19
N VAL A 8 -10.08 -20.28 -7.47
CA VAL A 8 -9.85 -19.69 -8.78
C VAL A 8 -8.61 -20.36 -9.35
N ARG A 9 -8.77 -21.09 -10.46
CA ARG A 9 -7.63 -21.69 -11.15
C ARG A 9 -6.80 -20.60 -11.82
N ALA A 10 -5.48 -20.78 -11.87
CA ALA A 10 -4.55 -19.78 -12.39
C ALA A 10 -4.83 -19.32 -13.83
N SER A 11 -5.55 -20.13 -14.63
CA SER A 11 -5.90 -19.84 -16.02
C SER A 11 -7.30 -19.26 -16.24
N GLU A 12 -8.09 -19.02 -15.20
CA GLU A 12 -9.51 -18.68 -15.33
C GLU A 12 -9.85 -17.27 -14.81
N GLU A 13 -10.46 -16.45 -15.67
CA GLU A 13 -10.95 -15.12 -15.31
C GLU A 13 -12.20 -15.15 -14.43
N ALA A 14 -12.86 -16.29 -14.25
CA ALA A 14 -14.06 -16.43 -13.44
C ALA A 14 -13.87 -17.56 -12.40
N PRO A 15 -14.39 -17.40 -11.17
CA PRO A 15 -14.33 -18.47 -10.17
C PRO A 15 -15.17 -19.66 -10.64
N SER A 16 -14.52 -20.75 -11.04
CA SER A 16 -15.19 -22.00 -11.38
C SER A 16 -15.34 -22.91 -10.16
N GLY A 17 -16.31 -23.83 -10.21
CA GLY A 17 -16.46 -24.88 -9.20
C GLY A 17 -17.44 -24.60 -8.06
N ARG A 18 -17.51 -25.59 -7.15
CA ARG A 18 -18.45 -25.65 -6.02
C ARG A 18 -18.06 -24.62 -4.95
N ARG A 19 -19.04 -24.11 -4.19
CA ARG A 19 -18.74 -23.29 -3.01
C ARG A 19 -18.29 -24.20 -1.87
N HIS A 20 -17.15 -23.89 -1.29
CA HIS A 20 -16.58 -24.58 -0.14
C HIS A 20 -16.76 -23.74 1.14
N ASN A 21 -16.68 -24.40 2.29
CA ASN A 21 -16.61 -23.74 3.59
C ASN A 21 -15.16 -23.45 3.92
N GLY A 22 -14.89 -22.23 4.40
CA GLY A 22 -13.61 -21.88 4.98
C GLY A 22 -13.78 -21.35 6.39
N THR A 23 -12.79 -21.59 7.23
CA THR A 23 -12.72 -21.04 8.58
C THR A 23 -11.30 -20.56 8.83
N ALA A 24 -11.18 -19.35 9.37
CA ALA A 24 -9.92 -18.84 9.89
C ALA A 24 -10.08 -18.70 11.40
N ASP A 25 -9.15 -19.21 12.19
CA ASP A 25 -9.08 -18.92 13.62
C ASP A 25 -7.79 -18.14 13.92
N GLU A 26 -7.35 -18.13 15.18
CA GLU A 26 -6.16 -17.40 15.59
C GLU A 26 -4.85 -18.04 15.13
N LYS A 27 -4.86 -19.33 14.76
CA LYS A 27 -3.66 -20.12 14.44
C LYS A 27 -3.70 -20.77 13.07
N SER A 28 -4.90 -21.03 12.54
CA SER A 28 -5.09 -21.85 11.36
C SER A 28 -6.07 -21.26 10.36
N LEU A 29 -5.81 -21.55 9.09
CA LEU A 29 -6.70 -21.28 7.97
C LEU A 29 -7.13 -22.60 7.34
N GLN A 30 -8.41 -22.93 7.49
CA GLN A 30 -9.04 -24.08 6.87
C GLN A 30 -9.75 -23.68 5.58
N LEU A 31 -9.41 -24.37 4.48
CA LEU A 31 -10.00 -24.22 3.16
C LEU A 31 -10.54 -25.57 2.70
N GLY A 32 -11.82 -25.83 2.95
CA GLY A 32 -12.42 -27.13 2.64
C GLY A 32 -11.89 -28.22 3.57
N SER A 33 -11.21 -29.24 3.02
CA SER A 33 -10.58 -30.31 3.78
C SER A 33 -9.14 -30.00 4.19
N GLU A 34 -8.52 -28.99 3.59
CA GLU A 34 -7.13 -28.61 3.86
C GLU A 34 -7.06 -27.59 4.99
N SER A 35 -6.04 -27.70 5.84
CA SER A 35 -5.79 -26.81 6.96
C SER A 35 -4.33 -26.39 6.94
N TRP A 36 -4.09 -25.10 7.12
CA TRP A 36 -2.78 -24.47 7.06
C TRP A 36 -2.52 -23.69 8.34
N ASP A 37 -1.28 -23.71 8.83
CA ASP A 37 -0.86 -22.81 9.90
C ASP A 37 -0.75 -21.39 9.33
N LEU A 38 -1.24 -20.39 10.07
CA LEU A 38 -1.14 -18.99 9.67
C LEU A 38 0.31 -18.49 9.67
N VAL A 39 1.22 -19.13 10.41
CA VAL A 39 2.66 -18.81 10.34
C VAL A 39 3.20 -19.02 8.93
N ASP A 40 2.74 -20.06 8.23
CA ASP A 40 3.14 -20.39 6.85
C ASP A 40 2.54 -19.43 5.81
N LEU A 41 1.57 -18.58 6.18
CA LEU A 41 0.91 -17.64 5.27
C LEU A 41 1.78 -16.39 5.03
N ALA A 42 2.73 -16.49 4.10
CA ALA A 42 3.69 -15.45 3.68
C ALA A 42 3.07 -14.12 3.28
N ALA A 43 2.03 -14.13 2.44
CA ALA A 43 1.34 -12.92 1.98
C ALA A 43 -0.16 -13.17 1.74
N VAL A 44 -0.96 -12.10 1.86
CA VAL A 44 -2.39 -12.10 1.53
C VAL A 44 -2.67 -10.86 0.71
N GLU A 45 -2.81 -11.02 -0.60
CA GLU A 45 -3.14 -9.92 -1.51
C GLU A 45 -4.63 -9.95 -1.89
N GLN A 46 -5.24 -8.78 -2.02
CA GLN A 46 -6.66 -8.66 -2.36
C GLN A 46 -6.84 -8.02 -3.74
N ASP A 47 -7.61 -8.70 -4.59
CA ASP A 47 -8.15 -8.13 -5.82
C ASP A 47 -9.68 -8.27 -5.84
N GLY A 48 -10.36 -7.18 -5.46
CA GLY A 48 -11.82 -7.15 -5.40
C GLY A 48 -12.37 -8.19 -4.41
N ALA A 49 -13.01 -9.24 -4.95
CA ALA A 49 -13.57 -10.36 -4.18
C ALA A 49 -12.59 -11.54 -4.03
N ARG A 50 -11.39 -11.44 -4.60
CA ARG A 50 -10.38 -12.50 -4.59
C ARG A 50 -9.33 -12.19 -3.55
N LEU A 51 -8.88 -13.24 -2.87
CA LEU A 51 -7.69 -13.24 -2.06
C LEU A 51 -6.68 -14.19 -2.69
N LEU A 52 -5.48 -13.68 -2.92
CA LEU A 52 -4.30 -14.44 -3.29
C LEU A 52 -3.55 -14.74 -2.00
N LEU A 53 -3.43 -16.03 -1.68
CA LEU A 53 -2.75 -16.52 -0.50
C LEU A 53 -1.42 -17.11 -0.94
N LEU A 54 -0.32 -16.53 -0.46
CA LEU A 54 1.02 -17.06 -0.64
C LEU A 54 1.40 -17.85 0.61
N LEU A 55 1.56 -19.16 0.47
CA LEU A 55 1.96 -20.08 1.52
C LEU A 55 3.43 -20.48 1.32
N GLN A 56 4.20 -20.45 2.39
CA GLN A 56 5.63 -20.84 2.45
C GLN A 56 5.87 -21.81 3.62
N PRO A 57 5.35 -23.04 3.53
CA PRO A 57 5.64 -24.08 4.52
C PRO A 57 7.13 -24.44 4.56
N SER A 58 7.65 -24.77 5.75
CA SER A 58 9.10 -24.93 6.00
C SER A 58 9.80 -26.06 5.22
N GLN A 59 9.07 -26.92 4.50
CA GLN A 59 9.63 -28.09 3.79
C GLN A 59 8.97 -28.36 2.42
N GLN A 60 8.27 -27.38 1.85
CA GLN A 60 7.63 -27.52 0.53
C GLN A 60 7.85 -26.24 -0.30
N PRO A 61 7.79 -26.32 -1.64
CA PRO A 61 7.85 -25.13 -2.47
C PRO A 61 6.71 -24.16 -2.12
N PRO A 62 6.91 -22.85 -2.34
CA PRO A 62 5.87 -21.86 -2.12
C PRO A 62 4.63 -22.21 -2.94
N LEU A 63 3.48 -22.24 -2.27
CA LEU A 63 2.20 -22.53 -2.88
C LEU A 63 1.38 -21.25 -2.95
N THR A 64 0.76 -21.00 -4.10
CA THR A 64 -0.15 -19.86 -4.29
C THR A 64 -1.57 -20.37 -4.47
N ILE A 65 -2.47 -19.96 -3.59
CA ILE A 65 -3.90 -20.31 -3.64
C ILE A 65 -4.71 -19.05 -3.86
N THR A 66 -5.49 -19.01 -4.93
CA THR A 66 -6.44 -17.92 -5.17
C THR A 66 -7.85 -18.36 -4.79
N ILE A 67 -8.47 -17.64 -3.86
CA ILE A 67 -9.85 -17.89 -3.43
C ILE A 67 -10.73 -16.69 -3.73
N SER A 68 -11.92 -16.93 -4.26
CA SER A 68 -12.97 -15.91 -4.36
C SER A 68 -13.91 -16.02 -3.17
N ILE A 69 -13.98 -14.95 -2.38
CA ILE A 69 -14.75 -14.87 -1.14
C ILE A 69 -16.20 -14.46 -1.43
N SER A 70 -17.12 -15.02 -0.65
CA SER A 70 -18.54 -14.66 -0.68
C SER A 70 -19.10 -14.59 0.75
N LYS A 71 -20.21 -13.85 0.91
CA LYS A 71 -20.96 -13.61 2.16
C LYS A 71 -20.34 -12.66 3.18
N ILE A 72 -19.03 -12.45 3.14
CA ILE A 72 -18.33 -11.49 4.00
C ILE A 72 -17.56 -10.50 3.12
N ASP A 73 -17.16 -9.36 3.68
CA ASP A 73 -16.24 -8.47 2.99
C ASP A 73 -14.86 -9.16 2.90
N PRO A 74 -14.27 -9.32 1.69
CA PRO A 74 -12.92 -9.85 1.53
C PRO A 74 -11.87 -9.05 2.30
N SER A 75 -12.08 -7.73 2.48
CA SER A 75 -11.17 -6.88 3.24
C SER A 75 -11.16 -7.22 4.73
N ASP A 76 -12.31 -7.62 5.31
CA ASP A 76 -12.38 -8.07 6.71
C ASP A 76 -11.61 -9.37 6.90
N LEU A 77 -11.73 -10.32 5.97
CA LEU A 77 -10.97 -11.57 6.02
C LEU A 77 -9.48 -11.34 5.84
N LYS A 78 -9.07 -10.52 4.86
CA LYS A 78 -7.67 -10.16 4.67
C LYS A 78 -7.09 -9.55 5.94
N HIS A 79 -7.77 -8.55 6.51
CA HIS A 79 -7.34 -7.89 7.73
C HIS A 79 -7.25 -8.87 8.91
N HIS A 80 -8.25 -9.73 9.09
CA HIS A 80 -8.22 -10.77 10.12
C HIS A 80 -6.99 -11.69 9.96
N LEU A 81 -6.73 -12.19 8.75
CA LEU A 81 -5.57 -13.04 8.46
C LEU A 81 -4.25 -12.31 8.70
N ASP A 82 -4.13 -11.04 8.27
CA ASP A 82 -2.95 -10.21 8.46
C ASP A 82 -2.64 -9.98 9.94
N VAL A 83 -3.64 -9.67 10.76
CA VAL A 83 -3.47 -9.48 12.21
C VAL A 83 -3.00 -10.76 12.88
N GLN A 84 -3.64 -11.90 12.58
CA GLN A 84 -3.30 -13.17 13.23
C GLN A 84 -1.92 -13.69 12.80
N ARG A 85 -1.63 -13.74 11.49
CA ARG A 85 -0.36 -14.28 10.99
C ARG A 85 0.85 -13.49 11.47
N THR A 86 0.73 -12.17 11.53
CA THR A 86 1.83 -11.31 11.99
C THR A 86 2.04 -11.40 13.50
N ARG A 87 0.97 -11.56 14.28
CA ARG A 87 1.05 -11.86 15.72
C ARG A 87 1.78 -13.17 15.99
N LEU A 88 1.42 -14.26 15.30
CA LEU A 88 2.08 -15.56 15.52
C LEU A 88 3.56 -15.53 15.14
N ARG A 89 3.90 -14.86 14.02
CA ARG A 89 5.29 -14.63 13.63
C ARG A 89 6.07 -13.86 14.67
N ALA A 90 5.44 -12.83 15.23
CA ALA A 90 6.01 -12.05 16.31
C ALA A 90 6.29 -12.90 17.56
N GLU A 91 5.34 -13.73 17.97
CA GLU A 91 5.48 -14.66 19.09
C GLU A 91 6.59 -15.70 18.85
N HIS A 92 6.64 -16.29 17.65
CA HIS A 92 7.68 -17.24 17.26
C HIS A 92 9.08 -16.60 17.26
N ALA A 93 9.21 -15.39 16.67
CA ALA A 93 10.47 -14.66 16.66
C ALA A 93 10.93 -14.34 18.09
N ARG A 94 10.01 -13.95 18.98
CA ARG A 94 10.31 -13.69 20.39
C ARG A 94 10.77 -14.94 21.14
N ALA A 95 10.15 -16.10 20.86
CA ALA A 95 10.49 -17.37 21.48
C ALA A 95 11.90 -17.87 21.10
N GLN A 96 12.42 -17.44 19.94
CA GLN A 96 13.75 -17.82 19.45
C GLN A 96 14.89 -16.98 20.04
N LEU A 97 14.61 -15.91 20.80
CA LEU A 97 15.63 -15.02 21.36
C LEU A 97 16.32 -15.66 22.58
N THR A 98 17.58 -16.02 22.42
CA THR A 98 18.36 -16.76 23.44
C THR A 98 19.22 -15.83 24.30
N THR A 99 19.75 -14.75 23.72
CA THR A 99 20.70 -13.87 24.40
C THR A 99 20.04 -12.58 24.91
N PRO A 100 20.60 -11.93 25.96
CA PRO A 100 20.14 -10.61 26.40
C PRO A 100 20.27 -9.52 25.32
N GLN A 101 21.31 -9.62 24.48
CA GLN A 101 21.54 -8.66 23.39
C GLN A 101 20.49 -8.75 22.29
N GLU A 102 20.11 -9.97 21.89
CA GLU A 102 19.01 -10.21 20.94
C GLU A 102 17.69 -9.65 21.48
N ARG A 103 17.40 -9.89 22.76
CA ARG A 103 16.19 -9.36 23.42
C ARG A 103 16.17 -7.84 23.51
N ALA A 104 17.34 -7.20 23.68
CA ALA A 104 17.45 -5.75 23.71
C ALA A 104 17.24 -5.10 22.32
N ARG A 105 17.62 -5.80 21.24
CA ARG A 105 17.42 -5.34 19.85
C ARG A 105 16.03 -5.62 19.30
N PHE A 106 15.35 -6.63 19.84
CA PHE A 106 14.03 -7.06 19.38
C PHE A 106 12.99 -5.96 19.55
N ARG A 107 12.41 -5.50 18.43
CA ARG A 107 11.49 -4.37 18.42
C ARG A 107 10.31 -4.67 17.50
N GLN A 108 9.13 -4.74 18.10
CA GLN A 108 7.89 -4.96 17.38
C GLN A 108 6.83 -3.99 17.87
N ILE A 109 6.03 -3.48 16.93
CA ILE A 109 5.00 -2.48 17.22
C ILE A 109 3.69 -2.93 16.56
N VAL A 110 2.58 -2.75 17.26
CA VAL A 110 1.24 -2.95 16.69
C VAL A 110 0.87 -1.70 15.92
N CYS A 111 0.52 -1.84 14.64
CA CYS A 111 0.12 -0.74 13.79
C CYS A 111 -1.17 -0.07 14.33
N PRO A 112 -1.14 1.22 14.70
CA PRO A 112 -2.32 1.93 15.20
C PRO A 112 -3.47 2.04 14.20
N ALA A 113 -3.20 1.86 12.90
CA ALA A 113 -4.19 2.00 11.83
C ALA A 113 -4.89 0.68 11.45
N CYS A 114 -4.26 -0.47 11.73
CA CYS A 114 -4.78 -1.77 11.28
C CYS A 114 -4.43 -2.95 12.19
N ASP A 115 -3.94 -2.73 13.40
CA ASP A 115 -3.69 -3.74 14.45
C ASP A 115 -2.73 -4.89 14.09
N VAL A 116 -2.03 -4.78 12.97
CA VAL A 116 -1.01 -5.73 12.52
C VAL A 116 0.28 -5.51 13.30
N THR A 117 0.94 -6.60 13.71
CA THR A 117 2.25 -6.52 14.35
C THR A 117 3.34 -6.35 13.29
N VAL A 118 4.09 -5.26 13.36
CA VAL A 118 5.20 -4.97 12.45
C VAL A 118 6.51 -5.25 13.16
N ASP A 119 7.36 -6.05 12.53
CA ASP A 119 8.73 -6.29 12.99
C ASP A 119 9.66 -5.17 12.52
N LEU A 120 10.22 -4.45 13.49
CA LEU A 120 11.14 -3.35 13.28
C LEU A 120 12.54 -3.66 13.82
N THR A 121 12.80 -4.91 14.21
CA THR A 121 14.10 -5.39 14.70
C THR A 121 15.27 -5.12 13.76
N PRO A 122 15.16 -5.31 12.42
CA PRO A 122 16.28 -5.05 11.53
C PRO A 122 16.52 -3.56 11.27
N PHE A 123 15.58 -2.69 11.65
CA PHE A 123 15.64 -1.27 11.33
C PHE A 123 16.07 -0.41 12.53
N PRO A 124 16.81 0.69 12.31
CA PRO A 124 17.08 1.66 13.36
C PRO A 124 15.80 2.32 13.89
N GLU A 125 15.88 2.88 15.11
CA GLU A 125 14.76 3.62 15.70
C GLU A 125 14.50 4.91 14.95
N THR A 126 13.27 5.08 14.49
CA THR A 126 12.81 6.20 13.67
C THR A 126 11.41 6.62 14.11
N PRO A 127 11.02 7.89 13.92
CA PRO A 127 9.78 8.41 14.46
C PRO A 127 8.52 7.85 13.81
N GLN A 128 8.62 7.40 12.57
CA GLN A 128 7.54 6.80 11.80
C GLN A 128 7.86 5.36 11.41
N MET A 129 6.82 4.59 11.12
CA MET A 129 6.93 3.30 10.46
C MET A 129 5.97 3.20 9.28
N LEU A 130 6.36 2.47 8.25
CA LEU A 130 5.48 1.99 7.20
C LEU A 130 4.88 0.65 7.63
N CYS A 131 3.55 0.53 7.62
CA CYS A 131 2.93 -0.78 7.78
C CYS A 131 2.89 -1.54 6.44
N PRO A 132 3.47 -2.75 6.33
CA PRO A 132 3.48 -3.51 5.09
C PRO A 132 2.10 -4.04 4.67
N CYS A 133 1.14 -4.16 5.60
CA CYS A 133 -0.19 -4.71 5.31
C CYS A 133 -1.21 -3.65 4.88
N CYS A 134 -1.19 -2.47 5.50
CA CYS A 134 -2.15 -1.39 5.19
C CYS A 134 -1.52 -0.21 4.43
N GLU A 135 -0.20 -0.26 4.19
CA GLU A 135 0.62 0.71 3.45
C GLU A 135 0.57 2.13 4.02
N THR A 136 0.16 2.26 5.28
CA THR A 136 0.02 3.54 5.96
C THR A 136 1.33 3.88 6.65
N LEU A 137 1.79 5.13 6.49
CA LEU A 137 2.86 5.69 7.31
C LEU A 137 2.24 6.16 8.61
N VAL A 138 2.77 5.68 9.74
CA VAL A 138 2.24 6.00 11.07
C VAL A 138 3.35 6.52 11.95
N THR A 139 3.10 7.63 12.63
CA THR A 139 3.99 8.15 13.67
C THR A 139 3.88 7.28 14.92
N ILE A 140 5.02 6.76 15.38
CA ILE A 140 5.14 5.83 16.51
C ILE A 140 5.92 6.40 17.69
N GLN A 141 6.64 7.51 17.50
CA GLN A 141 7.40 8.13 18.59
C GLN A 141 6.48 8.81 19.61
N SER A 142 6.60 8.44 20.88
CA SER A 142 5.71 8.93 21.95
C SER A 142 5.78 10.44 22.23
N ASN A 143 6.89 11.10 21.87
CA ASN A 143 7.10 12.54 22.05
C ASN A 143 6.68 13.38 20.84
N VAL A 144 6.25 12.75 19.73
CA VAL A 144 5.76 13.44 18.54
C VAL A 144 4.25 13.25 18.46
N VAL A 145 3.51 14.36 18.38
CA VAL A 145 2.06 14.30 18.19
C VAL A 145 1.79 13.90 16.74
N PRO A 146 1.10 12.77 16.48
CA PRO A 146 0.79 12.35 15.13
C PRO A 146 -0.12 13.39 14.44
N PRO A 147 0.10 13.69 13.16
CA PRO A 147 -0.80 14.54 12.40
C PRO A 147 -2.26 14.07 12.43
N GLU A 148 -3.20 15.01 12.48
CA GLU A 148 -4.62 14.68 12.33
C GLU A 148 -4.87 13.93 11.01
N ASN A 149 -5.62 12.84 11.09
CA ASN A 149 -5.95 11.97 9.96
C ASN A 149 -4.72 11.39 9.22
N GLU A 150 -3.57 11.22 9.88
CA GLU A 150 -2.37 10.58 9.30
C GLU A 150 -2.71 9.23 8.63
N ALA A 151 -3.61 8.46 9.23
CA ALA A 151 -4.06 7.17 8.72
C ALA A 151 -4.74 7.22 7.33
N ASP A 152 -5.20 8.39 6.88
CA ASP A 152 -5.77 8.54 5.54
C ASP A 152 -4.71 8.63 4.44
N PHE A 153 -3.45 8.87 4.81
CA PHE A 153 -2.36 9.07 3.88
C PHE A 153 -1.54 7.80 3.67
N ARG A 154 -1.28 7.50 2.39
CA ARG A 154 -0.55 6.32 1.92
C ARG A 154 -0.14 6.50 0.46
N LEU A 155 0.54 5.51 -0.11
CA LEU A 155 0.92 5.54 -1.52
C LEU A 155 -0.32 5.42 -2.44
N CYS A 156 -0.29 6.12 -3.56
CA CYS A 156 -1.29 5.95 -4.61
C CYS A 156 -0.89 4.77 -5.52
N GLU A 157 -1.74 3.75 -5.63
CA GLU A 157 -1.52 2.55 -6.47
C GLU A 157 -1.21 2.87 -7.95
N THR A 158 -1.59 4.06 -8.43
CA THR A 158 -1.40 4.44 -9.84
C THR A 158 -0.18 5.32 -10.09
N CYS A 159 0.20 6.20 -9.15
CA CYS A 159 1.33 7.11 -9.39
C CYS A 159 2.48 6.93 -8.42
N GLY A 160 2.39 6.00 -7.47
CA GLY A 160 3.42 5.74 -6.47
C GLY A 160 3.59 6.84 -5.40
N MET A 161 3.15 8.07 -5.66
CA MET A 161 3.32 9.18 -4.73
C MET A 161 2.52 9.00 -3.44
N PHE A 162 3.13 9.41 -2.32
CA PHE A 162 2.43 9.59 -1.05
C PHE A 162 1.32 10.64 -1.20
N SER A 163 0.11 10.27 -0.81
CA SER A 163 -1.09 11.08 -1.00
C SER A 163 -2.23 10.61 -0.11
N ARG A 164 -3.43 11.13 -0.32
CA ARG A 164 -4.67 10.68 0.34
C ARG A 164 -5.55 9.93 -0.68
N PRO A 165 -5.25 8.68 -1.02
CA PRO A 165 -6.01 7.93 -2.02
C PRO A 165 -7.42 7.57 -1.54
N ARG A 166 -8.33 7.41 -2.50
CA ARG A 166 -9.71 6.98 -2.26
C ARG A 166 -10.04 5.78 -3.13
N HIS A 167 -10.98 4.96 -2.66
CA HIS A 167 -11.53 3.86 -3.45
C HIS A 167 -12.25 4.39 -4.69
N PHE A 168 -11.73 4.04 -5.85
CA PHE A 168 -12.27 4.31 -7.17
C PHE A 168 -12.74 3.00 -7.82
N ARG A 169 -13.95 3.01 -8.35
CA ARG A 169 -14.51 1.91 -9.13
C ARG A 169 -14.63 2.36 -10.59
N SER A 170 -13.77 1.80 -11.43
CA SER A 170 -13.84 1.91 -12.88
C SER A 170 -14.98 1.02 -13.39
N PHE A 171 -15.79 1.53 -14.30
CA PHE A 171 -16.87 0.83 -14.96
C PHE A 171 -16.81 1.15 -16.45
N TYR A 172 -16.61 0.13 -17.27
CA TYR A 172 -16.71 0.24 -18.73
C TYR A 172 -17.78 -0.73 -19.20
N PHE A 173 -18.74 -0.20 -19.93
CA PHE A 173 -19.72 -0.98 -20.66
C PHE A 173 -19.38 -0.90 -22.14
N TYR A 174 -19.10 -2.03 -22.76
CA TYR A 174 -18.96 -2.12 -24.21
C TYR A 174 -20.13 -2.92 -24.77
N TYR A 175 -20.81 -2.34 -25.76
CA TYR A 175 -21.86 -3.00 -26.51
C TYR A 175 -21.44 -3.01 -27.98
N LEU A 176 -21.03 -4.18 -28.46
CA LEU A 176 -21.05 -4.52 -29.87
C LEU A 176 -22.39 -5.20 -30.14
N VAL A 177 -22.99 -4.96 -31.31
CA VAL A 177 -24.34 -5.42 -31.69
C VAL A 177 -24.62 -6.91 -31.41
N VAL A 178 -23.58 -7.74 -31.24
CA VAL A 178 -23.66 -9.18 -30.92
C VAL A 178 -23.06 -9.55 -29.54
N HIS A 179 -22.22 -8.69 -28.94
CA HIS A 179 -21.53 -8.97 -27.68
C HIS A 179 -21.57 -7.75 -26.76
N SER A 180 -22.14 -7.94 -25.57
CA SER A 180 -22.06 -6.95 -24.50
C SER A 180 -21.19 -7.47 -23.37
N GLY A 181 -20.40 -6.60 -22.76
CA GLY A 181 -19.59 -6.94 -21.60
C GLY A 181 -19.41 -5.78 -20.66
N ILE A 182 -19.23 -6.12 -19.39
CA ILE A 182 -19.02 -5.17 -18.30
C ILE A 182 -17.63 -5.44 -17.75
N HIS A 183 -16.77 -4.43 -17.77
CA HIS A 183 -15.48 -4.47 -17.12
C HIS A 183 -15.49 -3.54 -15.90
N THR A 184 -15.35 -4.12 -14.71
CA THR A 184 -15.24 -3.36 -13.46
C THR A 184 -13.91 -3.62 -12.77
N HIS A 185 -13.24 -2.54 -12.36
CA HIS A 185 -11.96 -2.62 -11.66
C HIS A 185 -11.96 -1.65 -10.47
N ARG A 186 -11.52 -2.11 -9.30
CA ARG A 186 -11.38 -1.29 -8.09
C ARG A 186 -9.91 -0.91 -7.87
N SER A 187 -9.66 0.30 -7.38
CA SER A 187 -8.29 0.77 -7.09
C SER A 187 -8.32 1.90 -6.05
N LYS A 188 -7.27 2.05 -5.25
CA LYS A 188 -7.06 3.18 -4.34
C LYS A 188 -6.19 4.23 -5.02
N ARG A 189 -6.82 5.33 -5.44
CA ARG A 189 -6.17 6.37 -6.24
C ARG A 189 -6.25 7.73 -5.58
N CYS A 190 -5.19 8.52 -5.68
CA CYS A 190 -5.24 9.94 -5.35
C CYS A 190 -6.22 10.67 -6.28
N ARG A 191 -6.75 11.82 -5.83
CA ARG A 191 -7.70 12.62 -6.60
C ARG A 191 -7.18 13.00 -7.98
N GLY A 192 -5.90 13.35 -8.10
CA GLY A 192 -5.28 13.64 -9.39
C GLY A 192 -5.34 12.45 -10.37
N CYS A 193 -5.06 11.22 -9.93
CA CYS A 193 -5.16 10.02 -10.77
C CYS A 193 -6.61 9.67 -11.09
N MET A 194 -7.49 9.84 -10.09
CA MET A 194 -8.92 9.63 -10.22
C MET A 194 -9.56 10.57 -11.25
N ARG A 195 -9.14 11.85 -11.31
CA ARG A 195 -9.62 12.82 -12.33
C ARG A 195 -9.30 12.33 -13.74
N SER A 196 -8.04 12.00 -14.01
CA SER A 196 -7.63 11.48 -15.33
C SER A 196 -8.35 10.18 -15.70
N ALA A 197 -8.54 9.26 -14.74
CA ALA A 197 -9.24 8.01 -14.96
C ALA A 197 -10.75 8.22 -15.21
N SER A 198 -11.38 9.13 -14.47
CA SER A 198 -12.82 9.43 -14.61
C SER A 198 -13.12 10.04 -15.98
N TRP A 199 -12.25 10.90 -16.51
CA TRP A 199 -12.39 11.43 -17.87
C TRP A 199 -12.25 10.34 -18.94
N LYS A 200 -11.28 9.44 -18.81
CA LYS A 200 -11.16 8.27 -19.70
C LYS A 200 -12.39 7.37 -19.64
N MET A 201 -12.95 7.19 -18.44
CA MET A 201 -14.17 6.42 -18.23
C MET A 201 -15.40 7.10 -18.83
N LEU A 202 -15.53 8.42 -18.69
CA LEU A 202 -16.61 9.19 -19.31
C LEU A 202 -16.55 9.11 -20.84
N ALA A 203 -15.35 9.31 -21.42
CA ALA A 203 -15.14 9.22 -22.86
C ALA A 203 -15.44 7.80 -23.38
N GLY A 204 -14.95 6.76 -22.70
CA GLY A 204 -15.18 5.37 -23.10
C GLY A 204 -16.65 4.93 -23.00
N ASN A 205 -17.42 5.52 -22.10
CA ASN A 205 -18.85 5.23 -21.95
C ASN A 205 -19.76 6.24 -22.67
N PHE A 206 -19.23 7.21 -23.42
CA PHE A 206 -19.98 8.37 -23.90
C PHE A 206 -21.28 8.03 -24.64
N PHE A 207 -21.25 7.00 -25.48
CA PHE A 207 -22.41 6.53 -26.26
C PHE A 207 -23.37 5.62 -25.46
N PHE A 208 -23.02 5.28 -24.22
CA PHE A 208 -23.76 4.33 -23.39
C PHE A 208 -24.30 5.02 -22.13
N VAL A 209 -25.59 5.38 -22.16
CA VAL A 209 -26.28 6.12 -21.08
C VAL A 209 -26.04 5.51 -19.69
N ILE A 210 -26.01 4.17 -19.58
CA ILE A 210 -25.78 3.45 -18.33
C ILE A 210 -24.37 3.69 -17.77
N GLY A 211 -23.34 3.76 -18.63
CA GLY A 211 -21.95 3.96 -18.21
C GLY A 211 -21.59 5.41 -17.91
N VAL A 212 -22.33 6.37 -18.46
CA VAL A 212 -22.14 7.81 -18.20
C VAL A 212 -22.46 8.16 -16.74
N ILE A 213 -23.51 7.58 -16.16
CA ILE A 213 -23.94 7.89 -14.77
C ILE A 213 -22.83 7.57 -13.75
N PRO A 214 -22.26 6.35 -13.70
CA PRO A 214 -21.09 6.06 -12.86
C PRO A 214 -19.90 6.98 -13.13
N ALA A 215 -19.66 7.34 -14.40
CA ALA A 215 -18.57 8.24 -14.78
C ALA A 215 -18.72 9.65 -14.20
N LEU A 216 -19.92 10.23 -14.29
CA LEU A 216 -20.22 11.53 -13.69
C LEU A 216 -20.10 11.49 -12.17
N ILE A 217 -20.62 10.44 -11.50
CA ILE A 217 -20.49 10.28 -10.04
C ILE A 217 -19.02 10.28 -9.61
N GLN A 218 -18.17 9.51 -10.31
CA GLN A 218 -16.74 9.47 -9.96
C GLN A 218 -16.03 10.79 -10.29
N LEU A 219 -16.40 11.46 -11.38
CA LEU A 219 -15.88 12.78 -11.71
C LEU A 219 -16.19 13.80 -10.62
N THR A 220 -17.45 13.86 -10.16
CA THR A 220 -17.85 14.71 -9.04
C THR A 220 -17.05 14.39 -7.78
N ARG A 221 -16.87 13.10 -7.44
CA ARG A 221 -16.05 12.67 -6.29
C ARG A 221 -14.58 13.05 -6.42
N ALA A 222 -14.03 13.09 -7.63
CA ALA A 222 -12.63 13.45 -7.90
C ALA A 222 -12.37 14.97 -7.82
N TYR A 223 -13.37 15.80 -8.12
CA TYR A 223 -13.27 17.27 -8.07
C TYR A 223 -13.80 17.89 -6.79
N ARG A 224 -14.58 17.16 -5.98
CA ARG A 224 -15.05 17.65 -4.68
C ARG A 224 -13.88 18.10 -3.80
N LYS A 225 -13.89 19.37 -3.42
CA LYS A 225 -12.87 19.98 -2.54
C LYS A 225 -12.95 19.34 -1.15
N GLU A 226 -11.81 18.86 -0.66
CA GLU A 226 -11.68 18.47 0.75
C GLU A 226 -11.47 19.73 1.58
N ARG A 227 -12.18 19.84 2.71
CA ARG A 227 -12.00 20.95 3.65
C ARG A 227 -10.85 20.72 4.63
N ASP A 228 -10.45 19.46 4.83
CA ASP A 228 -9.53 19.11 5.89
C ASP A 228 -8.41 18.19 5.39
N ALA A 229 -7.27 18.79 5.08
CA ALA A 229 -6.03 18.08 4.77
C ALA A 229 -4.99 18.29 5.89
N GLY A 230 -5.40 18.88 7.03
CA GLY A 230 -4.52 19.21 8.15
C GLY A 230 -3.20 19.86 7.72
N VAL A 231 -2.12 19.33 8.27
CA VAL A 231 -0.73 19.72 7.99
C VAL A 231 -0.28 19.45 6.55
N TYR A 232 -0.96 18.53 5.83
CA TYR A 232 -0.66 18.17 4.44
C TYR A 232 -1.39 19.05 3.41
N ARG A 233 -1.92 20.20 3.84
CA ARG A 233 -2.57 21.16 2.94
C ARG A 233 -1.59 21.60 1.83
N GLY A 234 -2.01 21.38 0.58
CA GLY A 234 -1.20 21.68 -0.62
C GLY A 234 -0.63 20.44 -1.31
N LEU A 235 -0.59 19.28 -0.63
CA LEU A 235 0.03 18.06 -1.16
C LEU A 235 -0.55 17.61 -2.50
N GLU A 236 -1.87 17.65 -2.67
CA GLU A 236 -2.50 17.27 -3.94
C GLU A 236 -2.04 18.17 -5.10
N SER A 237 -1.91 19.47 -4.86
CA SER A 237 -1.46 20.44 -5.85
C SER A 237 0.00 20.24 -6.21
N ALA A 238 0.87 20.05 -5.21
CA ALA A 238 2.29 19.74 -5.42
C ALA A 238 2.47 18.44 -6.22
N ASN A 239 1.78 17.37 -5.83
CA ASN A 239 1.74 16.10 -6.56
C ASN A 239 1.25 16.29 -8.02
N GLN A 240 0.25 17.15 -8.24
CA GLN A 240 -0.23 17.46 -9.58
C GLN A 240 0.80 18.23 -10.43
N TRP A 241 1.52 19.18 -9.84
CA TRP A 241 2.60 19.89 -10.52
C TRP A 241 3.73 18.94 -10.90
N ALA A 242 4.14 18.06 -9.98
CA ALA A 242 5.15 17.04 -10.24
C ALA A 242 4.75 16.13 -11.41
N ARG A 243 3.50 15.66 -11.43
CA ARG A 243 2.97 14.83 -12.53
C ARG A 243 2.89 15.54 -13.87
N ARG A 244 2.78 16.88 -13.88
CA ARG A 244 2.76 17.70 -15.11
C ARG A 244 4.16 18.14 -15.54
N GLY A 245 5.22 17.66 -14.88
CA GLY A 245 6.60 18.06 -15.16
C GLY A 245 6.96 19.46 -14.67
N LYS A 246 6.07 20.14 -13.92
CA LYS A 246 6.38 21.44 -13.31
C LYS A 246 7.10 21.23 -11.97
N LEU A 247 8.30 20.67 -12.04
CA LEU A 247 9.02 20.12 -10.89
C LEU A 247 9.42 21.20 -9.87
N THR A 248 9.86 22.38 -10.31
CA THR A 248 10.19 23.52 -9.41
C THR A 248 9.00 23.91 -8.52
N LYS A 249 7.81 24.05 -9.10
CA LYS A 249 6.58 24.37 -8.34
C LYS A 249 6.18 23.25 -7.38
N ALA A 250 6.47 22.00 -7.74
CA ALA A 250 6.20 20.87 -6.86
C ALA A 250 7.15 20.89 -5.66
N ILE A 251 8.43 21.13 -5.89
CA ILE A 251 9.49 21.24 -4.87
C ILE A 251 9.15 22.35 -3.87
N GLU A 252 8.80 23.55 -4.35
CA GLU A 252 8.34 24.66 -3.51
C GLU A 252 7.15 24.22 -2.62
N GLY A 253 6.14 23.59 -3.22
CA GLY A 253 4.97 23.12 -2.49
C GLY A 253 5.28 22.02 -1.46
N TYR A 254 6.28 21.17 -1.69
CA TYR A 254 6.73 20.19 -0.69
C TYR A 254 7.47 20.86 0.46
N HIS A 255 8.34 21.83 0.19
CA HIS A 255 9.01 22.60 1.25
C HIS A 255 8.01 23.36 2.14
N GLU A 256 6.95 23.95 1.57
CA GLU A 256 5.87 24.57 2.36
C GLU A 256 5.17 23.56 3.29
N ILE A 257 5.05 22.29 2.90
CA ILE A 257 4.48 21.23 3.75
C ILE A 257 5.48 20.85 4.85
N LEU A 258 6.75 20.67 4.51
CA LEU A 258 7.81 20.32 5.47
C LEU A 258 7.96 21.35 6.60
N GLN A 259 7.64 22.62 6.37
CA GLN A 259 7.62 23.66 7.42
C GLN A 259 6.55 23.42 8.51
N ARG A 260 5.58 22.53 8.29
CA ARG A 260 4.41 22.32 9.16
C ARG A 260 4.32 20.90 9.71
N VAL A 261 5.02 19.95 9.12
CA VAL A 261 4.93 18.52 9.47
C VAL A 261 6.15 18.13 10.31
N PRO A 262 5.97 17.57 11.51
CA PRO A 262 7.10 17.21 12.39
C PRO A 262 7.92 16.02 11.87
N CYS A 263 7.25 15.01 11.27
CA CYS A 263 7.88 13.84 10.65
C CYS A 263 7.19 13.55 9.32
N ALA A 264 7.96 13.47 8.23
CA ALA A 264 7.44 13.67 6.89
C ALA A 264 8.08 12.73 5.86
N ALA A 265 8.32 11.46 6.20
CA ALA A 265 8.94 10.47 5.30
C ALA A 265 8.27 10.45 3.91
N GLY A 266 6.93 10.45 3.87
CA GLY A 266 6.17 10.47 2.62
C GLY A 266 6.32 11.75 1.79
N ILE A 267 6.57 12.90 2.44
CA ILE A 267 6.80 14.18 1.75
C ILE A 267 8.23 14.25 1.22
N TYR A 268 9.21 13.85 2.03
CA TYR A 268 10.61 13.72 1.60
C TYR A 268 10.74 12.76 0.40
N TYR A 269 10.01 11.65 0.41
CA TYR A 269 9.94 10.74 -0.74
C TYR A 269 9.38 11.41 -1.99
N ASN A 270 8.25 12.12 -1.89
CA ASN A 270 7.68 12.84 -3.04
C ASN A 270 8.61 13.95 -3.57
N LEU A 271 9.34 14.62 -2.67
CA LEU A 271 10.38 15.61 -3.01
C LEU A 271 11.55 14.93 -3.74
N GLY A 272 12.05 13.81 -3.22
CA GLY A 272 13.08 12.99 -3.85
C GLY A 272 12.66 12.51 -5.24
N MET A 273 11.42 12.06 -5.41
CA MET A 273 10.85 11.72 -6.73
C MET A 273 10.87 12.90 -7.71
N ALA A 274 10.64 14.13 -7.23
CA ALA A 274 10.63 15.31 -8.08
C ALA A 274 12.06 15.73 -8.48
N LEU A 275 13.01 15.70 -7.55
CA LEU A 275 14.43 15.98 -7.80
C LEU A 275 15.08 14.93 -8.70
N TYR A 276 14.77 13.65 -8.47
CA TYR A 276 15.20 12.55 -9.32
C TYR A 276 14.72 12.74 -10.76
N LYS A 277 13.47 13.20 -10.95
CA LYS A 277 12.94 13.55 -12.28
C LYS A 277 13.58 14.80 -12.91
N GLN A 278 14.21 15.66 -12.11
CA GLN A 278 15.04 16.76 -12.61
C GLN A 278 16.48 16.31 -12.95
N HIS A 279 16.80 15.03 -12.76
CA HIS A 279 18.17 14.49 -12.81
C HIS A 279 19.12 15.10 -11.76
N ASP A 280 18.58 15.71 -10.70
CA ASP A 280 19.35 16.16 -9.55
C ASP A 280 19.50 15.02 -8.54
N LEU A 281 20.36 14.05 -8.88
CA LEU A 281 20.53 12.81 -8.12
C LEU A 281 21.11 13.07 -6.72
N ALA A 282 21.97 14.08 -6.57
CA ALA A 282 22.62 14.40 -5.31
C ALA A 282 21.60 14.90 -4.27
N HIS A 283 20.78 15.90 -4.63
CA HIS A 283 19.74 16.38 -3.73
C HIS A 283 18.62 15.35 -3.55
N ALA A 284 18.28 14.57 -4.60
CA ALA A 284 17.32 13.48 -4.48
C ALA A 284 17.76 12.44 -3.43
N ALA A 285 19.02 12.00 -3.48
CA ALA A 285 19.58 11.07 -2.50
C ALA A 285 19.52 11.67 -1.08
N SER A 286 19.96 12.92 -0.91
CA SER A 286 19.96 13.59 0.40
C SER A 286 18.57 13.65 1.03
N VAL A 287 17.53 14.03 0.27
CA VAL A 287 16.16 14.06 0.83
C VAL A 287 15.58 12.67 1.06
N LEU A 288 16.01 11.65 0.30
CA LEU A 288 15.58 10.28 0.53
C LEU A 288 16.24 9.66 1.76
N GLU A 289 17.50 10.01 2.05
CA GLU A 289 18.14 9.71 3.35
C GLU A 289 17.32 10.33 4.50
N LEU A 290 16.85 11.58 4.37
CA LEU A 290 15.94 12.19 5.36
C LEU A 290 14.62 11.41 5.50
N ALA A 291 14.07 10.89 4.40
CA ALA A 291 12.87 10.05 4.46
C ALA A 291 13.10 8.76 5.27
N LEU A 292 14.29 8.16 5.15
CA LEU A 292 14.66 6.96 5.91
C LEU A 292 15.04 7.28 7.37
N ASN A 293 15.55 8.48 7.64
CA ASN A 293 15.75 8.96 9.02
C ASN A 293 14.41 9.17 9.75
N ASP A 294 13.36 9.57 9.02
CA ASP A 294 12.00 9.66 9.57
C ASP A 294 11.32 8.28 9.65
N CYS A 295 11.59 7.40 8.70
CA CYS A 295 10.96 6.08 8.61
C CYS A 295 11.91 5.06 7.98
N ALA A 296 12.66 4.34 8.80
CA ALA A 296 13.73 3.46 8.32
C ALA A 296 13.22 2.32 7.43
N ASN A 297 12.02 1.81 7.70
CA ASN A 297 11.42 0.74 6.90
C ASN A 297 10.58 1.28 5.71
N TYR A 298 10.80 2.53 5.27
CA TYR A 298 10.05 3.10 4.15
C TYR A 298 10.58 2.60 2.80
N THR A 299 10.15 1.41 2.41
CA THR A 299 10.60 0.70 1.21
C THR A 299 10.61 1.54 -0.08
N PRO A 300 9.57 2.36 -0.40
CA PRO A 300 9.58 3.17 -1.61
C PRO A 300 10.74 4.19 -1.66
N ALA A 301 11.10 4.78 -0.52
CA ALA A 301 12.21 5.72 -0.44
C ALA A 301 13.56 4.99 -0.58
N CYS A 302 13.72 3.84 0.09
CA CYS A 302 14.92 3.02 -0.03
C CYS A 302 15.18 2.59 -1.49
N GLN A 303 14.15 2.09 -2.18
CA GLN A 303 14.26 1.69 -3.59
C GLN A 303 14.66 2.85 -4.52
N LEU A 304 14.12 4.04 -4.29
CA LEU A 304 14.48 5.21 -5.08
C LEU A 304 15.89 5.71 -4.73
N LEU A 305 16.31 5.60 -3.47
CA LEU A 305 17.66 5.94 -3.03
C LEU A 305 18.70 5.03 -3.66
N GLU A 306 18.44 3.71 -3.70
CA GLU A 306 19.28 2.76 -4.44
C GLU A 306 19.43 3.16 -5.91
N GLN A 307 18.34 3.58 -6.56
CA GLN A 307 18.38 4.05 -7.95
C GLN A 307 19.23 5.31 -8.10
N CYS A 308 19.15 6.25 -7.14
CA CYS A 308 19.99 7.43 -7.13
C CYS A 308 21.47 7.05 -7.06
N TYR A 309 21.87 6.19 -6.11
CA TYR A 309 23.27 5.76 -5.97
C TYR A 309 23.79 4.96 -7.15
N ARG A 310 22.98 4.07 -7.72
CA ARG A 310 23.36 3.35 -8.96
C ARG A 310 23.61 4.29 -10.13
N GLN A 311 22.85 5.38 -10.24
CA GLN A 311 22.99 6.34 -11.34
C GLN A 311 24.08 7.38 -11.11
N SER A 312 24.34 7.78 -9.86
CA SER A 312 25.44 8.67 -9.52
C SER A 312 26.80 7.95 -9.50
N GLY A 313 26.81 6.63 -9.35
CA GLY A 313 28.03 5.81 -9.25
C GLY A 313 28.58 5.71 -7.83
N ASP A 314 27.78 6.05 -6.81
CA ASP A 314 28.16 6.00 -5.40
C ASP A 314 28.07 4.56 -4.84
N VAL A 315 29.01 3.70 -5.27
CA VAL A 315 29.02 2.26 -4.95
C VAL A 315 29.09 2.02 -3.43
N GLU A 316 29.92 2.77 -2.70
CA GLU A 316 30.08 2.62 -1.24
C GLU A 316 28.77 2.86 -0.48
N LYS A 317 28.03 3.92 -0.86
CA LYS A 317 26.74 4.23 -0.24
C LYS A 317 25.66 3.20 -0.59
N LEU A 318 25.70 2.67 -1.81
CA LEU A 318 24.79 1.61 -2.24
C LEU A 318 25.04 0.31 -1.46
N GLU A 319 26.31 -0.11 -1.33
CA GLU A 319 26.67 -1.29 -0.55
C GLU A 319 26.28 -1.14 0.93
N THR A 320 26.51 0.04 1.50
CA THR A 320 26.09 0.36 2.87
C THR A 320 24.57 0.24 3.01
N LEU A 321 23.80 0.83 2.09
CA LEU A 321 22.34 0.77 2.11
C LEU A 321 21.80 -0.66 1.99
N GLN A 322 22.43 -1.51 1.16
CA GLN A 322 22.01 -2.91 0.96
C GLN A 322 22.42 -3.85 2.09
N SER A 323 23.36 -3.42 2.93
CA SER A 323 23.80 -4.18 4.11
C SER A 323 22.85 -4.02 5.32
N HIS A 324 21.90 -3.09 5.23
CA HIS A 324 20.92 -2.72 6.26
C HIS A 324 19.50 -3.07 5.83
#